data_AF-A0A0C2FKM5-F1
#
_entry.id   AF-A0A0C2FKM5-F1
#
_cell.length_a   1.000
_cell.length_b   1.000
_cell.length_c   1.000
_cell.angle_alpha   90.00
_cell.angle_beta   90.00
_cell.angle_gamma   90.00
#
_symmetry.space_group_name_H-M   'P 1'
#
loop_
_entity.id
_entity.type
_entity.pdbx_description
1 polymer ?
#
loop_
_entity_poly.entity_id
_entity_poly.type
_entity_poly.pdbx_seq_one_letter_code
_entity_poly.pdbx_strand_id
1 'polypeptide(L)'
;MEMPKPGNALVTDQCSVSYMTPWATVSYPNPKHSVALLEESARICRLSHPNISRIVAVSHLSFAVLRPAVAVEWLPGGTLADYFQHQIRVRE
;
A
#
# COMPACT_ATOMS: atom_id res chain seq x y z
N MET A 1 11.72 -10.95 16.27
CA MET A 1 11.65 -9.90 15.23
C MET A 1 10.30 -9.23 15.39
N GLU A 2 10.24 -8.13 16.13
CA GLU A 2 8.98 -7.42 16.41
C GLU A 2 8.58 -6.57 15.19
N MET A 3 7.32 -6.66 14.80
CA MET A 3 6.75 -5.82 13.76
C MET A 3 6.53 -4.39 14.29
N PRO A 4 7.02 -3.34 13.60
CA PRO A 4 6.70 -1.98 13.97
C PRO A 4 5.20 -1.72 13.80
N LYS A 5 4.59 -1.08 14.80
CA LYS A 5 3.15 -0.72 14.82
C LYS A 5 2.83 0.15 13.60
N PRO A 6 1.70 -0.09 12.90
CA PRO A 6 1.35 0.68 11.73
C PRO A 6 1.02 2.12 12.13
N GLY A 7 1.93 3.04 11.82
CA GLY A 7 1.65 4.48 11.83
C GLY A 7 0.79 4.82 10.62
N ASN A 8 -0.17 5.72 10.82
CA ASN A 8 -1.09 6.19 9.77
C ASN A 8 -0.34 6.96 8.68
N ALA A 9 0.24 6.26 7.71
CA ALA A 9 0.82 6.86 6.52
C ALA A 9 -0.32 7.33 5.61
N LEU A 10 -0.63 8.62 5.70
CA LEU A 10 -1.48 9.37 4.76
C LEU A 10 -0.60 9.85 3.60
N VAL A 11 -1.05 9.64 2.36
CA VAL A 11 -0.74 10.33 1.06
C VAL A 11 -0.84 9.27 -0.07
N THR A 12 -1.61 9.36 -1.17
CA THR A 12 -2.43 10.41 -1.81
C THR A 12 -3.39 9.75 -2.82
N ASP A 13 -4.56 10.38 -2.97
CA ASP A 13 -5.50 10.42 -4.10
C ASP A 13 -6.17 9.13 -4.69
N GLN A 14 -7.51 9.13 -4.59
CA GLN A 14 -8.54 8.40 -5.36
C GLN A 14 -8.81 6.90 -5.15
N CYS A 15 -7.99 6.15 -4.43
CA CYS A 15 -8.46 4.87 -3.88
C CYS A 15 -8.85 5.07 -2.42
N SER A 16 -10.11 4.84 -2.06
CA SER A 16 -10.53 4.77 -0.66
C SER A 16 -9.79 3.58 -0.03
N VAL A 17 -8.62 3.83 0.54
CA VAL A 17 -7.80 2.81 1.19
C VAL A 17 -8.27 2.68 2.63
N SER A 18 -8.60 1.47 3.05
CA SER A 18 -9.03 1.22 4.43
C SER A 18 -7.85 1.14 5.39
N TYR A 19 -6.71 0.64 4.92
CA TYR A 19 -5.44 0.65 5.66
C TYR A 19 -4.29 0.50 4.67
N MET A 20 -3.25 1.34 4.85
CA MET A 20 -1.95 1.18 4.21
C MET A 20 -0.92 0.80 5.26
N THR A 21 -0.25 -0.31 5.03
CA THR A 21 0.98 -0.68 5.70
C THR A 21 2.09 -0.71 4.63
N PRO A 22 3.37 -0.53 5.00
CA PRO A 22 4.42 -0.42 3.99
C PRO A 22 4.61 -1.69 3.14
N TRP A 23 4.03 -2.81 3.55
CA TRP A 23 4.03 -4.09 2.81
C TRP A 23 2.64 -4.51 2.30
N ALA A 24 1.55 -3.81 2.66
CA ALA A 24 0.21 -4.18 2.21
C ALA A 24 -0.77 -3.01 2.18
N THR A 25 -1.53 -2.93 1.09
CA THR A 25 -2.61 -1.96 0.87
C THR A 25 -3.93 -2.69 0.74
N VAL A 26 -4.95 -2.22 1.46
CA VAL A 26 -6.28 -2.86 1.44
C VAL A 26 -7.37 -1.86 1.18
N SER A 27 -8.22 -2.17 0.21
CA SER A 27 -9.31 -1.26 -0.15
C SER A 27 -10.37 -1.18 0.95
N TYR A 28 -11.01 -0.02 1.00
CA TYR A 28 -12.30 0.15 1.64
C TYR A 28 -13.34 -0.74 0.96
N PRO A 29 -14.32 -1.31 1.71
CA PRO A 29 -15.39 -2.15 1.15
C PRO A 29 -16.33 -1.34 0.25
N ASN A 30 -15.83 -0.99 -0.93
CA ASN A 30 -16.55 -0.31 -1.99
C ASN A 30 -16.12 -0.92 -3.32
N PRO A 31 -17.06 -1.47 -4.11
CA PRO A 31 -16.73 -2.15 -5.35
C PRO A 31 -15.88 -1.31 -6.32
N LYS A 32 -16.14 0.00 -6.45
CA LYS A 32 -15.38 0.87 -7.36
C LYS A 32 -13.91 0.99 -6.95
N HIS A 33 -13.65 1.20 -5.66
CA HIS A 33 -12.28 1.33 -5.16
C HIS A 33 -11.54 -0.01 -5.15
N SER A 34 -12.24 -1.11 -4.89
CA SER A 34 -11.67 -2.45 -4.97
C SER A 34 -11.27 -2.83 -6.40
N VAL A 35 -12.12 -2.53 -7.39
CA VAL A 35 -11.79 -2.74 -8.80
C VAL A 35 -10.62 -1.86 -9.22
N ALA A 36 -10.63 -0.56 -8.87
CA ALA A 36 -9.53 0.35 -9.19
C ALA A 36 -8.18 -0.12 -8.61
N LEU A 37 -8.18 -0.58 -7.34
CA LEU A 37 -6.99 -1.15 -6.70
C LEU A 37 -6.47 -2.38 -7.46
N LEU A 38 -7.36 -3.27 -7.88
CA LEU A 38 -7.00 -4.48 -8.63
C LEU A 38 -6.48 -4.16 -10.04
N GLU A 39 -7.08 -3.19 -10.73
CA GLU A 39 -6.64 -2.74 -12.05
C GLU A 39 -5.25 -2.10 -11.98
N GLU A 40 -5.00 -1.25 -10.98
CA GLU A 40 -3.67 -0.67 -10.76
C GLU A 40 -2.65 -1.77 -10.41
N SER A 41 -3.05 -2.72 -9.56
CA SER A 41 -2.20 -3.86 -9.22
C SER A 41 -1.84 -4.68 -10.46
N ALA A 42 -2.79 -4.94 -11.34
CA ALA A 42 -2.57 -5.67 -12.58
C ALA A 42 -1.62 -4.94 -13.55
N ARG A 43 -1.62 -3.59 -13.54
CA ARG A 43 -0.66 -2.78 -14.29
C ARG A 43 0.74 -2.90 -13.71
N ILE A 44 0.89 -2.67 -12.39
CA ILE A 44 2.18 -2.69 -11.70
C ILE A 44 2.81 -4.09 -11.75
N CYS A 45 2.02 -5.17 -11.65
CA CYS A 45 2.51 -6.55 -11.77
C CYS A 45 3.28 -6.83 -13.07
N ARG A 46 3.06 -6.04 -14.13
CA ARG A 46 3.73 -6.18 -15.43
C ARG A 46 4.99 -5.31 -15.54
N LEU A 47 5.18 -4.38 -14.61
CA LEU A 47 6.37 -3.54 -14.57
C LEU A 47 7.48 -4.28 -13.83
N SER A 48 8.60 -4.52 -14.52
CA SER A 48 9.80 -5.12 -13.93
C SER A 48 10.94 -4.11 -13.98
N HIS A 49 11.14 -3.37 -12.89
CA HIS A 49 12.20 -2.38 -12.77
C HIS A 49 12.77 -2.37 -11.35
N PRO A 50 14.10 -2.28 -11.15
CA PRO A 50 14.73 -2.36 -9.82
C PRO A 50 14.32 -1.24 -8.85
N ASN A 51 13.81 -0.12 -9.35
CA ASN A 51 13.34 1.01 -8.53
C ASN A 51 11.81 1.10 -8.40
N ILE A 52 11.08 0.08 -8.87
CA ILE A 52 9.62 0.00 -8.74
C ILE A 52 9.33 -1.18 -7.80
N SER A 53 8.64 -0.90 -6.69
CA SER A 53 8.24 -1.93 -5.73
C SER A 53 7.40 -3.02 -6.39
N ARG A 54 7.80 -4.28 -6.19
CA ARG A 54 7.10 -5.42 -6.78
C ARG A 54 5.84 -5.75 -5.99
N ILE A 55 4.75 -6.05 -6.69
CA ILE A 55 3.61 -6.73 -6.08
C ILE A 55 3.97 -8.20 -5.87
N VAL A 56 3.85 -8.65 -4.61
CA VAL A 56 4.20 -10.00 -4.18
C VAL A 56 2.99 -10.92 -4.28
N ALA A 57 1.83 -10.44 -3.85
CA ALA A 57 0.59 -11.19 -3.84
C ALA A 57 -0.64 -10.28 -3.85
N VAL A 58 -1.77 -10.82 -4.31
CA VAL A 58 -3.08 -10.21 -4.18
C VAL A 58 -3.98 -11.22 -3.47
N SER A 59 -4.71 -10.80 -2.44
CA SER A 59 -5.58 -11.70 -1.69
C SER A 59 -6.76 -12.15 -2.55
N HIS A 60 -7.15 -13.41 -2.36
CA HIS A 60 -8.34 -13.94 -3.01
C HIS A 60 -9.56 -13.24 -2.41
N LEU A 61 -10.35 -12.62 -3.30
CA LEU A 61 -11.58 -11.88 -2.99
C LEU A 61 -12.43 -12.68 -1.98
N SER A 62 -12.58 -12.18 -0.75
CA SER A 62 -13.69 -12.65 0.06
C SER A 62 -14.96 -12.08 -0.57
N PHE A 63 -15.69 -12.93 -1.28
CA PHE A 63 -16.94 -12.58 -1.99
C PHE A 63 -18.02 -12.02 -1.04
N ALA A 64 -17.83 -12.16 0.28
CA ALA A 64 -18.69 -11.58 1.28
C ALA A 64 -18.53 -10.05 1.46
N VAL A 65 -17.35 -9.46 1.17
CA VAL A 65 -17.08 -8.04 1.51
C VAL A 65 -16.29 -7.27 0.43
N LEU A 66 -15.81 -7.92 -0.63
CA LEU A 66 -15.17 -7.24 -1.78
C LEU A 66 -13.99 -6.34 -1.35
N ARG A 67 -13.13 -6.85 -0.45
CA ARG A 67 -11.97 -6.15 0.11
C ARG A 67 -10.64 -6.81 -0.29
N PRO A 68 -10.16 -6.58 -1.52
CA PRO A 68 -8.84 -7.04 -1.93
C PRO A 68 -7.74 -6.39 -1.08
N ALA A 69 -6.73 -7.21 -0.79
CA ALA A 69 -5.48 -6.81 -0.18
C ALA A 69 -4.35 -7.07 -1.16
N VAL A 70 -3.47 -6.09 -1.34
CA VAL A 70 -2.33 -6.18 -2.26
C VAL A 70 -1.07 -6.09 -1.42
N ALA A 71 -0.31 -7.17 -1.40
CA ALA A 71 0.98 -7.23 -0.74
C ALA A 71 2.07 -6.74 -1.71
N VAL A 72 2.88 -5.80 -1.24
CA VAL A 72 4.00 -5.21 -1.95
C VAL A 72 5.30 -5.55 -1.24
N GLU A 73 6.40 -5.50 -1.98
CA GLU A 73 7.74 -5.67 -1.45
C GLU A 73 7.98 -4.74 -0.26
N TRP A 74 8.54 -5.30 0.81
CA TRP A 74 8.82 -4.55 2.02
C TRP A 74 10.01 -3.61 1.82
N LEU A 75 9.78 -2.32 2.06
CA LEU A 75 10.82 -1.30 2.10
C LEU A 75 11.09 -0.91 3.56
N PRO A 76 12.29 -1.19 4.12
CA PRO A 76 12.58 -0.95 5.53
C PRO A 76 12.57 0.53 5.91
N GLY A 77 12.67 1.44 4.93
CA GLY A 77 12.60 2.89 5.13
C GLY A 77 11.19 3.47 5.20
N GLY A 78 10.14 2.66 5.05
CA GLY A 78 8.76 3.16 4.99
C GLY A 78 8.51 4.04 3.77
N THR A 79 7.57 4.97 3.88
CA THR A 79 7.26 5.90 2.79
C THR A 79 8.25 7.08 2.77
N LEU A 80 8.48 7.67 1.60
CA LEU A 80 9.27 8.90 1.50
C LEU A 80 8.65 10.06 2.29
N ALA A 81 7.31 10.10 2.39
CA ALA A 81 6.61 11.11 3.17
C ALA A 81 6.98 11.03 4.66
N ASP A 82 6.99 9.82 5.23
CA ASP A 82 7.41 9.59 6.62
C ASP A 82 8.88 9.97 6.83
N TYR A 83 9.74 9.58 5.88
CA TYR A 83 11.16 9.93 5.93
C TYR A 83 11.37 11.45 5.97
N PHE A 84 10.72 12.21 5.09
CA PHE A 84 10.86 13.67 5.07
C PHE A 84 10.25 14.35 6.30
N GLN A 85 9.11 13.87 6.81
CA GLN A 85 8.55 14.40 8.06
C GLN A 85 9.52 14.21 9.24
N HIS A 86 10.17 13.05 9.34
CA HIS A 86 11.18 12.82 10.36
C HIS A 86 12.41 13.71 10.19
N GLN A 87 12.94 13.84 8.97
CA GLN A 87 14.13 14.65 8.72
C GLN A 87 13.91 16.15 8.98
N ILE A 88 12.73 16.67 8.62
CA ILE A 88 12.39 18.08 8.88
C ILE A 88 12.28 18.33 10.39
N ARG A 89 11.58 17.46 11.13
CA ARG A 89 11.42 17.59 12.60
C ARG A 89 12.71 17.44 13.40
N VAL A 90 13.72 16.73 12.87
CA VAL A 90 15.02 16.56 13.55
C VAL A 90 15.95 17.75 13.29
N ARG A 91 15.67 18.56 12.27
CA ARG A 91 16.47 19.74 11.88
C ARG A 91 16.02 21.04 12.54
N GLU A 92 14.82 21.07 13.13
CA GLU A 92 14.32 22.13 14.02
C GLU A 92 14.71 21.84 15.48
#